data_AF-A0A196M8J5-F1
#
_entry.id   AF-A0A196M8J5-F1
#
_cell.length_a   1.000
_cell.length_b   1.000
_cell.length_c   1.000
_cell.angle_alpha   90.00
_cell.angle_beta   90.00
_cell.angle_gamma   90.00
#
_symmetry.space_group_name_H-M   'P 1'
#
loop_
_entity.id
_entity.type
_entity.pdbx_description
1 polymer ?
#
loop_
_entity_poly.entity_id
_entity_poly.type
_entity_poly.pdbx_seq_one_letter_code
_entity_poly.pdbx_strand_id
1 'polypeptide(L)'
;MDQQPDPNPPAADRVRWTPERQRLFLTTLLATGNVTQAARAAGMSPASAHRLRRRLAGTVFDRTWTSALALHAQSLADPFAAHSGRPAVPADVTRPARR
;
A
#
# COMPACT_ATOMS: atom_id res chain seq x y z
N MET A 1 -29.67 -23.00 -19.32
CA MET A 1 -29.19 -21.87 -18.48
C MET A 1 -27.70 -22.09 -18.27
N ASP A 2 -26.94 -21.84 -19.32
CA ASP A 2 -25.48 -21.85 -19.29
C ASP A 2 -25.08 -20.39 -19.52
N GLN A 3 -24.58 -19.72 -18.48
CA GLN A 3 -24.17 -18.33 -18.57
C GLN A 3 -22.69 -18.25 -18.96
N GLN A 4 -22.44 -17.79 -20.19
CA GLN A 4 -21.33 -16.90 -20.55
C GLN A 4 -21.94 -15.64 -21.20
N PRO A 5 -21.33 -14.42 -21.13
CA PRO A 5 -19.92 -14.15 -21.47
C PRO A 5 -19.18 -13.04 -20.64
N ASP A 6 -17.86 -12.90 -20.87
CA ASP A 6 -16.87 -11.93 -20.32
C ASP A 6 -17.20 -10.41 -20.44
N PRO A 7 -16.44 -9.53 -19.73
CA PRO A 7 -15.34 -8.86 -20.44
C PRO A 7 -14.05 -8.68 -19.63
N ASN A 8 -12.92 -9.07 -20.22
CA ASN A 8 -11.59 -8.57 -19.92
C ASN A 8 -11.58 -7.02 -19.91
N PRO A 9 -11.23 -6.33 -18.80
CA PRO A 9 -11.17 -4.89 -18.77
C PRO A 9 -10.06 -4.36 -19.71
N PRO A 10 -10.27 -3.20 -20.36
CA PRO A 10 -9.33 -2.63 -21.31
C PRO A 10 -7.98 -2.42 -20.63
N ALA A 11 -6.91 -2.79 -21.34
CA ALA A 11 -5.52 -2.76 -20.90
C ALA A 11 -5.26 -1.60 -19.94
N ALA A 12 -5.12 -1.95 -18.66
CA ALA A 12 -4.74 -1.02 -17.61
C ALA A 12 -3.56 -0.19 -18.12
N ASP A 13 -3.74 1.14 -18.11
CA ASP A 13 -2.64 2.09 -18.13
C ASP A 13 -1.53 1.48 -17.28
N ARG A 14 -0.39 1.14 -17.90
CA ARG A 14 0.63 0.30 -17.27
C ARG A 14 1.04 1.00 -15.98
N VAL A 15 0.46 0.60 -14.85
CA VAL A 15 0.54 1.35 -13.60
C VAL A 15 2.00 1.30 -13.16
N ARG A 16 2.74 2.38 -13.45
CA ARG A 16 4.17 2.48 -13.12
C ARG A 16 4.33 2.90 -11.67
N TRP A 17 5.35 2.37 -11.03
CA TRP A 17 5.79 2.83 -9.72
C TRP A 17 6.46 4.18 -9.85
N THR A 18 5.66 5.25 -9.79
CA THR A 18 6.14 6.62 -9.70
C THR A 18 6.70 6.91 -8.30
N PRO A 19 7.64 7.86 -8.16
CA PRO A 19 8.17 8.23 -6.85
C PRO A 19 7.08 8.72 -5.88
N GLU A 20 6.01 9.34 -6.35
CA GLU A 20 4.85 9.73 -5.53
C GLU A 20 4.13 8.51 -4.95
N ARG A 21 3.89 7.47 -5.75
CA ARG A 21 3.26 6.22 -5.27
C ARG A 21 4.17 5.48 -4.29
N GLN A 22 5.48 5.52 -4.50
CA GLN A 22 6.45 4.95 -3.56
C GLN A 22 6.42 5.67 -2.22
N ARG A 23 6.35 7.01 -2.22
CA ARG A 23 6.20 7.82 -1.00
C ARG A 23 4.89 7.51 -0.28
N LEU A 24 3.77 7.53 -1.00
CA LEU A 24 2.45 7.21 -0.45
C LEU A 24 2.43 5.81 0.17
N PHE A 25 3.00 4.83 -0.52
CA PHE A 25 3.17 3.48 -0.02
C PHE A 25 3.95 3.45 1.32
N LEU A 26 5.11 4.11 1.39
CA LEU A 26 5.93 4.13 2.60
C LEU A 26 5.23 4.85 3.76
N THR A 27 4.56 5.97 3.49
CA THR A 27 3.79 6.72 4.51
C THR A 27 2.66 5.85 5.08
N THR A 28 1.90 5.17 4.24
CA THR A 28 0.85 4.27 4.70
C THR A 28 1.42 3.04 5.42
N LEU A 29 2.56 2.52 4.98
CA LEU A 29 3.23 1.39 5.64
C LEU A 29 3.70 1.76 7.05
N LEU A 30 4.25 2.96 7.24
CA LEU A 30 4.62 3.48 8.56
C LEU A 30 3.40 3.62 9.48
N ALA A 31 2.29 4.15 8.96
CA ALA A 31 1.09 4.39 9.74
C ALA A 31 0.35 3.10 10.13
N THR A 32 0.33 2.09 9.25
CA THR A 32 -0.52 0.90 9.42
C THR A 32 0.24 -0.40 9.66
N GLY A 33 1.53 -0.46 9.34
CA GLY A 33 2.31 -1.69 9.35
C GLY A 33 1.89 -2.74 8.32
N ASN A 34 0.89 -2.44 7.47
CA ASN A 34 0.27 -3.42 6.59
C ASN A 34 0.58 -3.14 5.12
N VAL A 35 1.38 -4.02 4.53
CA VAL A 35 1.81 -3.95 3.12
C VAL A 35 0.63 -3.98 2.15
N THR A 36 -0.41 -4.76 2.43
CA THR A 36 -1.60 -4.85 1.56
C THR A 36 -2.39 -3.54 1.56
N GLN A 37 -2.57 -2.93 2.74
CA GLN A 37 -3.25 -1.63 2.84
C GLN A 37 -2.43 -0.52 2.21
N ALA A 38 -1.11 -0.51 2.44
CA ALA A 38 -0.20 0.46 1.82
C ALA A 38 -0.18 0.34 0.29
N ALA A 39 -0.19 -0.89 -0.24
CA ALA A 39 -0.26 -1.11 -1.68
C ALA A 39 -1.58 -0.58 -2.26
N ARG A 40 -2.70 -0.89 -1.61
CA ARG A 40 -4.03 -0.39 -2.02
C ARG A 40 -4.12 1.13 -1.99
N ALA A 41 -3.58 1.77 -0.96
CA ALA A 41 -3.53 3.23 -0.86
C ALA A 41 -2.71 3.85 -2.01
N ALA A 42 -1.63 3.20 -2.44
CA ALA A 42 -0.85 3.60 -3.60
C ALA A 42 -1.47 3.23 -4.97
N GLY A 43 -2.66 2.63 -4.99
CA GLY A 43 -3.32 2.13 -6.20
C GLY A 43 -2.61 0.92 -6.83
N MET A 44 -1.87 0.16 -6.04
CA MET A 44 -1.02 -0.95 -6.47
C MET A 44 -1.45 -2.27 -5.84
N SER A 45 -1.18 -3.38 -6.53
CA SER A 45 -1.33 -4.71 -5.95
C SER A 45 -0.15 -5.04 -5.03
N PRO A 46 -0.37 -5.78 -3.93
CA PRO A 46 0.71 -6.20 -3.02
C PRO A 46 1.79 -7.02 -3.75
N ALA A 47 1.41 -7.86 -4.72
CA ALA A 47 2.36 -8.58 -5.56
C ALA A 47 3.32 -7.67 -6.35
N SER A 48 2.82 -6.53 -6.86
CA SER A 48 3.65 -5.52 -7.54
C SER A 48 4.56 -4.78 -6.57
N ALA A 49 4.14 -4.57 -5.32
CA ALA A 49 4.98 -3.99 -4.28
C ALA A 49 6.16 -4.92 -3.92
N HIS A 50 5.92 -6.22 -3.76
CA HIS A 50 7.00 -7.19 -3.55
C HIS A 50 7.95 -7.31 -4.75
N ARG A 51 7.42 -7.23 -5.98
CA ARG A 51 8.25 -7.18 -7.19
C ARG A 51 9.11 -5.91 -7.23
N LEU A 52 8.56 -4.75 -6.88
CA LEU A 52 9.32 -3.51 -6.79
C LEU A 52 10.42 -3.63 -5.73
N ARG A 53 10.09 -4.14 -4.54
CA ARG A 53 11.06 -4.34 -3.45
C ARG A 53 12.23 -5.21 -3.90
N ARG A 54 11.97 -6.33 -4.59
CA ARG A 54 13.04 -7.19 -5.13
C ARG A 54 13.93 -6.47 -6.15
N ARG A 55 13.36 -5.61 -6.99
CA ARG A 55 14.12 -4.81 -7.97
C ARG A 55 14.96 -3.72 -7.32
N LEU A 56 14.47 -3.17 -6.21
CA LEU A 56 15.11 -2.09 -5.45
C LEU A 56 15.83 -2.61 -4.20
N ALA A 57 16.09 -3.91 -4.11
CA ALA A 57 16.78 -4.52 -2.99
C ALA A 57 18.17 -3.90 -2.85
N GLY A 58 18.56 -3.52 -1.63
CA GLY A 58 19.84 -2.83 -1.36
C GLY A 58 19.83 -1.32 -1.59
N THR A 59 18.74 -0.75 -2.12
CA THR A 59 18.58 0.71 -2.22
C THR A 59 18.02 1.32 -0.94
N VAL A 60 18.00 2.66 -0.87
CA VAL A 60 17.36 3.41 0.22
C VAL A 60 15.91 2.98 0.41
N PHE A 61 15.16 2.67 -0.66
CA PHE A 61 13.76 2.25 -0.57
C PHE A 61 13.56 0.98 0.27
N ASP A 62 14.42 -0.03 0.09
CA ASP A 62 14.33 -1.28 0.85
C ASP A 62 14.71 -1.09 2.32
N ARG A 63 15.69 -0.22 2.59
CA ARG A 63 16.04 0.19 3.96
C ARG A 63 14.86 0.91 4.61
N THR A 64 14.27 1.91 3.94
CA THR A 64 13.10 2.63 4.45
C THR A 64 11.91 1.71 4.67
N TRP A 65 11.67 0.75 3.79
CA TRP A 65 10.64 -0.28 3.98
C TRP A 65 10.86 -1.08 5.27
N THR A 66 12.08 -1.56 5.48
CA THR A 66 12.44 -2.36 6.64
C THR A 66 12.38 -1.52 7.92
N SER A 67 12.90 -0.29 7.90
CA SER A 67 12.78 0.67 8.99
C SER A 67 11.32 0.99 9.31
N ALA A 68 10.45 1.10 8.30
CA ALA A 68 9.04 1.37 8.53
C ALA A 68 8.34 0.23 9.29
N LEU A 69 8.60 -1.02 8.91
CA LEU A 69 8.10 -2.19 9.62
C LEU A 69 8.68 -2.29 11.03
N ALA A 70 9.98 -2.01 11.19
CA ALA A 70 10.64 -2.03 12.48
C ALA A 70 10.08 -0.95 13.42
N LEU A 71 9.88 0.28 12.93
CA LEU A 71 9.30 1.38 13.70
C LEU A 71 7.86 1.07 14.12
N HIS A 72 7.06 0.49 13.23
CA HIS A 72 5.71 0.07 13.57
C HIS A 72 5.72 -1.05 14.63
N ALA A 73 6.59 -2.04 14.49
CA ALA A 73 6.75 -3.11 15.48
C ALA A 73 7.21 -2.56 16.85
N GLN A 74 8.13 -1.60 16.87
CA GLN A 74 8.53 -0.88 18.08
C GLN A 74 7.36 -0.10 18.69
N SER A 75 6.54 0.55 17.87
CA SER A 75 5.34 1.26 18.35
C SER A 75 4.27 0.31 18.91
N LEU A 76 4.16 -0.92 18.41
CA LEU A 76 3.28 -1.94 19.01
C LEU A 76 3.84 -2.50 20.33
N ALA A 77 5.16 -2.56 20.47
CA ALA A 77 5.84 -2.99 21.68
C ALA A 77 5.90 -1.88 22.76
N ASP A 78 5.80 -0.62 22.35
CA ASP A 78 5.81 0.52 23.24
C ASP A 78 4.42 0.68 23.92
N PRO A 79 4.33 0.51 25.24
CA PRO A 79 3.06 0.57 25.97
C PRO A 79 2.43 1.97 26.00
N PHE A 80 3.18 3.02 25.64
CA PHE A 80 2.71 4.40 25.61
C PHE A 80 2.27 4.86 24.21
N ALA A 81 2.82 4.27 23.15
CA ALA A 81 2.47 4.56 21.77
C ALA A 81 1.04 4.13 21.41
N ALA A 82 0.49 3.16 22.15
CA ALA A 82 -0.92 2.76 22.07
C ALA A 82 -1.90 3.93 22.36
N HIS A 83 -1.44 5.01 23.00
CA HIS A 83 -2.25 6.18 23.33
C HIS A 83 -2.05 7.39 22.40
N SER A 84 -1.00 7.42 21.57
CA SER A 84 -0.79 8.52 20.61
C SER A 84 -1.69 8.37 19.37
N GLY A 85 -2.95 8.77 19.54
CA GLY A 85 -3.77 9.46 18.53
C GLY A 85 -3.68 8.91 17.10
N ARG A 86 -4.55 7.96 16.78
CA ARG A 86 -4.87 7.52 15.42
C ARG A 86 -5.14 8.71 14.48
N PRO A 87 -4.32 8.99 13.47
CA PRO A 87 -4.77 9.82 12.36
C PRO A 87 -5.75 8.99 11.55
N ALA A 88 -7.03 9.35 11.62
CA ALA A 88 -8.04 8.92 10.66
C ALA A 88 -7.58 9.36 9.27
N VAL A 89 -7.06 8.44 8.47
CA VAL A 89 -6.97 8.67 7.03
C VAL A 89 -8.39 8.70 6.48
N PRO A 90 -8.81 9.76 5.78
CA PRO A 90 -10.10 9.80 5.12
C PRO A 90 -10.10 8.70 4.04
N ALA A 91 -10.94 7.70 4.24
CA ALA A 91 -11.30 6.74 3.20
C ALA A 91 -12.24 7.45 2.20
N ASP A 92 -11.69 8.37 1.42
CA ASP A 92 -12.32 8.84 0.19
C ASP A 92 -11.32 8.72 -0.96
N VAL A 93 -11.34 7.56 -1.60
CA VAL A 93 -10.98 7.44 -3.01
C VAL A 93 -11.98 6.50 -3.67
N THR A 94 -13.08 7.13 -4.10
CA THR A 94 -13.87 6.78 -5.27
C THR A 94 -14.49 5.38 -5.30
N ARG A 95 -15.68 5.31 -4.69
CA ARG A 95 -16.77 4.43 -5.15
C ARG A 95 -17.47 5.11 -6.33
N PRO A 96 -17.47 4.57 -7.55
CA PRO A 96 -18.51 4.95 -8.50
C PRO A 96 -19.78 4.17 -8.15
N ALA A 97 -20.86 4.92 -8.00
CA ALA A 97 -22.21 4.41 -7.87
C ALA A 97 -22.57 3.49 -9.05
N ARG A 98 -23.27 2.39 -8.77
CA ARG A 98 -24.10 1.73 -9.78
C ARG A 98 -25.53 1.71 -9.24
N ARG A 99 -26.36 2.46 -9.95
CA ARG A 99 -27.82 2.54 -9.88
C ARG A 99 -28.41 1.42 -10.71
#